data_AF-A0A7X6V9H3-F1
#
_entry.id   AF-A0A7X6V9H3-F1
#
_cell.length_a   1.000
_cell.length_b   1.000
_cell.length_c   1.000
_cell.angle_alpha   90.00
_cell.angle_beta   90.00
_cell.angle_gamma   90.00
#
_symmetry.space_group_name_H-M   'P 1'
#
loop_
_entity.id
_entity.type
_entity.pdbx_description
1 polymer ?
#
loop_
_entity_poly.entity_id
_entity_poly.type
_entity_poly.pdbx_seq_one_letter_code
_entity_poly.pdbx_strand_id
1 'polypeptide(L)'
;MIQLKKFRKKGNRLDPRFYLGEKTVKTITNGNYDSFIKLGDLLDYFADGSRLTSCEAGIPMLRLSNLDACDIHFSGLKYASIDKAAKWTAVKPQDVLFTQAAEPFRAAVMPEGFDDITVSSEITVMRPKSAVVPEYLA
;
A
#
# COMPACT_ATOMS: atom_id res chain seq x y z
N MET A 1 28.40 -3.64 -24.71
CA MET A 1 28.98 -2.94 -23.54
C MET A 1 27.86 -2.13 -22.91
N ILE A 2 27.29 -2.58 -21.78
CA ILE A 2 26.25 -1.83 -21.08
C ILE A 2 26.91 -1.21 -19.84
N GLN A 3 27.01 0.12 -19.82
CA GLN A 3 27.50 0.85 -18.65
C GLN A 3 26.46 0.79 -17.53
N LEU A 4 26.83 0.14 -16.43
CA LEU A 4 26.08 0.20 -15.17
C LEU A 4 26.22 1.61 -14.58
N LYS A 5 25.11 2.35 -14.54
CA LYS A 5 25.02 3.65 -13.84
C LYS A 5 25.41 3.46 -12.37
N LYS A 6 26.25 4.36 -11.84
CA LYS A 6 26.65 4.40 -10.43
C LYS A 6 25.40 4.40 -9.53
N PHE A 7 25.17 3.29 -8.82
CA PHE A 7 24.10 3.19 -7.83
C PHE A 7 24.43 4.08 -6.61
N ARG A 8 23.43 4.84 -6.14
CA ARG A 8 23.50 5.69 -4.93
C ARG A 8 23.75 4.85 -3.67
N LYS A 9 24.29 5.51 -2.63
CA LYS A 9 24.69 4.91 -1.34
C LYS A 9 23.55 4.13 -0.67
N LYS A 10 23.97 3.07 0.04
CA LYS A 10 23.27 1.94 0.68
C LYS A 10 22.05 2.24 1.59
N GLY A 11 21.65 3.50 1.79
CA GLY A 11 20.63 3.89 2.78
C GLY A 11 19.21 4.09 2.24
N ASN A 12 19.01 4.25 0.92
CA ASN A 12 17.74 4.71 0.36
C ASN A 12 17.21 3.83 -0.79
N ARG A 13 17.45 2.51 -0.77
CA ARG A 13 16.95 1.60 -1.81
C ARG A 13 15.74 0.82 -1.31
N LEU A 14 14.56 1.16 -1.84
CA LEU A 14 13.30 0.43 -1.66
C LEU A 14 12.94 -0.41 -2.90
N ASP A 15 13.89 -0.71 -3.80
CA ASP A 15 13.56 -1.50 -4.99
C ASP A 15 13.41 -3.00 -4.64
N PRO A 16 12.28 -3.66 -4.97
CA PRO A 16 12.03 -5.07 -4.64
C PRO A 16 13.12 -6.04 -5.15
N ARG A 17 13.80 -5.67 -6.24
CA ARG A 17 14.92 -6.44 -6.83
C ARG A 17 16.14 -6.50 -5.93
N PHE A 18 16.28 -5.58 -4.97
CA PHE A 18 17.33 -5.60 -3.97
C PHE A 18 17.12 -6.70 -2.92
N TYR A 19 15.88 -7.10 -2.66
CA TYR A 19 15.50 -8.12 -1.67
C TYR A 19 15.29 -9.52 -2.28
N LEU A 20 15.50 -9.67 -3.59
CA LEU A 20 15.44 -10.95 -4.33
C LEU A 20 16.66 -11.83 -4.04
N GLY A 21 16.81 -12.27 -2.79
CA GLY A 21 17.38 -13.57 -2.51
C GLY A 21 16.23 -14.57 -2.55
N GLU A 22 16.14 -15.40 -3.60
CA GLU A 22 15.14 -16.48 -3.67
C GLU A 22 15.45 -17.52 -2.58
N LYS A 23 14.91 -17.30 -1.38
CA LYS A 23 14.69 -18.37 -0.41
C LYS A 23 13.24 -18.77 -0.52
N THR A 24 13.00 -20.02 -0.90
CA THR A 24 11.66 -20.59 -0.96
C THR A 24 10.99 -20.45 0.42
N VAL A 25 9.69 -20.12 0.48
CA VAL A 25 8.94 -19.95 1.73
C VAL A 25 9.12 -21.15 2.68
N LYS A 26 9.25 -22.37 2.13
CA LYS A 26 9.54 -23.61 2.87
C LYS A 26 10.86 -23.61 3.64
N THR A 27 11.85 -22.84 3.22
CA THR A 27 13.17 -22.75 3.88
C THR A 27 13.15 -21.73 5.02
N ILE A 28 12.23 -20.75 4.98
CA ILE A 28 12.05 -19.73 6.02
C ILE A 28 11.33 -20.32 7.23
N THR A 29 10.44 -21.30 7.04
CA THR A 29 9.71 -22.00 8.12
C THR A 29 10.56 -22.93 8.97
N ASN A 30 11.78 -23.28 8.53
CA ASN A 30 12.65 -24.25 9.22
C ASN A 30 13.93 -23.61 9.82
N GLY A 31 14.07 -22.29 9.78
CA GLY A 31 15.19 -21.57 10.40
C GLY A 31 14.78 -20.91 11.71
N ASN A 32 15.73 -20.69 12.63
CA ASN A 32 15.56 -20.03 13.94
C ASN A 32 15.20 -18.52 13.85
N TYR A 33 14.32 -18.13 12.92
CA TYR A 33 13.68 -16.82 12.91
C TYR A 33 12.30 -17.00 13.57
N ASP A 34 12.32 -17.21 14.88
CA ASP A 34 11.26 -17.83 15.70
C ASP A 34 10.04 -16.95 16.04
N SER A 35 9.52 -16.15 15.12
CA SER A 35 8.22 -15.54 15.38
C SER A 35 7.39 -15.33 14.12
N PHE A 36 6.61 -16.36 13.80
CA PHE A 36 5.44 -16.21 12.93
C PHE A 36 4.40 -15.38 13.66
N ILE A 37 4.05 -14.23 13.08
CA ILE A 37 2.98 -13.37 13.57
C ILE A 37 1.90 -13.26 12.50
N LYS A 38 0.63 -13.25 12.89
CA LYS A 38 -0.44 -12.99 11.92
C LYS A 38 -0.37 -11.52 11.55
N LEU A 39 -0.53 -11.20 10.26
CA LEU A 39 -0.55 -9.82 9.80
C LEU A 39 -1.56 -8.97 10.58
N GLY A 40 -2.75 -9.51 10.87
CA GLY A 40 -3.76 -8.82 11.67
C GLY A 40 -3.29 -8.41 13.08
N ASP A 41 -2.31 -9.11 13.67
CA ASP A 41 -1.75 -8.75 14.99
C ASP A 41 -0.81 -7.54 14.90
N LEU A 42 -0.37 -7.18 13.69
CA LEU A 42 0.50 -6.03 13.41
C LEU A 42 -0.27 -4.76 13.01
N LEU A 43 -1.59 -4.85 12.82
CA LEU A 43 -2.41 -3.77 12.31
C LEU A 43 -3.34 -3.19 13.38
N ASP A 44 -3.52 -1.87 13.37
CA ASP A 44 -4.55 -1.16 14.13
C ASP A 44 -5.85 -1.00 13.33
N TYR A 45 -5.78 -1.15 12.01
CA TYR A 45 -6.93 -1.07 11.10
C TYR A 45 -6.69 -1.92 9.87
N PHE A 46 -7.75 -2.60 9.42
CA PHE A 46 -7.76 -3.41 8.21
C PHE A 46 -9.16 -3.34 7.60
N ALA A 47 -9.28 -2.75 6.42
CA ALA A 47 -10.55 -2.66 5.72
C ALA A 47 -10.37 -2.52 4.22
N ASP A 48 -11.32 -3.07 3.48
CA ASP A 48 -11.40 -2.89 2.04
C ASP A 48 -11.97 -1.51 1.70
N GLY A 49 -11.61 -1.00 0.53
CA GLY A 49 -12.22 0.19 -0.02
C GLY A 49 -13.71 0.00 -0.26
N SER A 50 -14.39 1.11 -0.52
CA SER A 50 -15.84 1.14 -0.66
C SER A 50 -16.25 1.26 -2.13
N ARG A 51 -17.38 0.66 -2.51
CA ARG A 51 -18.03 0.92 -3.79
C ARG A 51 -18.78 2.24 -3.71
N LEU A 52 -18.15 3.32 -4.17
CA LEU A 52 -18.69 4.68 -4.09
C LEU A 52 -19.14 5.17 -5.46
N THR A 53 -20.22 5.94 -5.49
CA THR A 53 -20.70 6.61 -6.71
C THR A 53 -19.73 7.72 -7.09
N SER A 54 -19.22 7.67 -8.32
CA SER A 54 -18.32 8.70 -8.83
C SER A 54 -19.09 9.98 -9.16
N CYS A 55 -18.49 11.12 -8.86
CA CYS A 55 -19.01 12.46 -9.17
C CYS A 55 -17.89 13.35 -9.73
N GLU A 56 -18.26 14.56 -10.16
CA GLU A 56 -17.30 15.56 -10.67
C GLU A 56 -16.54 16.28 -9.55
N ALA A 57 -17.16 16.48 -8.39
CA ALA A 57 -16.57 17.12 -7.22
C ALA A 57 -16.97 16.37 -5.94
N GLY A 58 -15.99 16.03 -5.12
CA GLY A 58 -16.23 15.22 -3.93
C GLY A 58 -14.95 14.84 -3.18
N ILE A 59 -14.98 13.69 -2.50
CA ILE A 59 -13.80 13.14 -1.81
C ILE A 59 -12.89 12.49 -2.87
N PRO A 60 -11.60 12.87 -2.96
CA PRO A 60 -10.67 12.23 -3.89
C PRO A 60 -10.57 10.73 -3.59
N MET A 61 -10.57 9.93 -4.65
CA MET A 61 -10.59 8.47 -4.57
C MET A 61 -9.46 7.88 -5.40
N LEU A 62 -8.57 7.14 -4.74
CA LEU A 62 -7.57 6.29 -5.36
C LEU A 62 -8.22 5.03 -5.94
N ARG A 63 -7.79 4.64 -7.14
CA ARG A 63 -8.21 3.40 -7.81
C ARG A 63 -6.99 2.55 -8.16
N LEU A 64 -7.21 1.34 -8.67
CA LEU A 64 -6.12 0.45 -9.11
C LEU A 64 -5.09 1.15 -10.00
N SER A 65 -5.54 2.00 -10.94
CA SER A 65 -4.67 2.75 -11.84
C SER A 65 -3.74 3.76 -11.14
N ASN A 66 -3.99 4.06 -9.87
CA ASN A 66 -3.22 5.00 -9.08
C ASN A 66 -2.13 4.31 -8.23
N LEU A 67 -2.12 2.99 -8.16
CA LEU A 67 -1.15 2.23 -7.36
C LEU A 67 -0.19 1.47 -8.26
N ASP A 68 1.10 1.66 -8.01
CA ASP A 68 2.18 0.81 -8.50
C ASP A 68 2.92 0.18 -7.31
N ALA A 69 3.89 -0.70 -7.58
CA ALA A 69 4.74 -1.23 -6.52
C ALA A 69 5.59 -0.10 -5.90
N CYS A 70 5.36 0.14 -4.60
CA CYS A 70 6.00 1.16 -3.79
C CYS A 70 5.75 2.62 -4.24
N ASP A 71 4.76 2.89 -5.08
CA ASP A 71 4.47 4.25 -5.57
C ASP A 71 2.96 4.52 -5.76
N ILE A 72 2.55 5.78 -5.59
CA ILE A 72 1.16 6.24 -5.69
C ILE A 72 1.07 7.44 -6.64
N HIS A 73 0.26 7.30 -7.68
CA HIS A 73 -0.02 8.36 -8.65
C HIS A 73 -1.27 9.16 -8.26
N PHE A 74 -1.08 10.42 -7.85
CA PHE A 74 -2.17 11.33 -7.50
C PHE A 74 -2.76 12.10 -8.70
N SER A 75 -2.27 11.84 -9.92
CA SER A 75 -2.85 12.41 -11.14
C SER A 75 -4.13 11.70 -11.56
N GLY A 76 -5.12 12.45 -12.04
CA GLY A 76 -6.33 11.86 -12.64
C GLY A 76 -7.26 11.17 -11.63
N LEU A 77 -7.21 11.59 -10.36
CA LEU A 77 -8.12 11.10 -9.32
C LEU A 77 -9.57 11.27 -9.74
N LYS A 78 -10.39 10.28 -9.38
CA LYS A 78 -11.84 10.43 -9.41
C LYS A 78 -12.33 10.90 -8.07
N TYR A 79 -13.52 11.46 -8.04
CA TYR A 79 -14.16 11.92 -6.83
C TYR A 79 -15.36 11.03 -6.50
N ALA A 80 -15.54 10.75 -5.22
CA ALA A 80 -16.71 10.09 -4.65
C ALA A 80 -17.68 11.12 -4.06
N SER A 81 -18.98 10.92 -4.26
CA SER A 81 -20.01 11.85 -3.80
C SER A 81 -19.97 12.08 -2.29
N ILE A 82 -20.15 13.34 -1.86
CA ILE A 82 -20.16 13.77 -0.44
C ILE A 82 -21.57 13.58 0.15
N ASP A 83 -22.22 12.44 -0.09
CA ASP A 83 -23.34 12.08 0.76
C ASP A 83 -22.76 11.73 2.12
N LYS A 84 -22.77 12.70 3.05
CA LYS A 84 -22.19 12.62 4.41
C LYS A 84 -22.66 11.40 5.24
N ALA A 85 -23.69 10.68 4.77
CA ALA A 85 -24.20 9.46 5.38
C ALA A 85 -23.54 8.17 4.87
N ALA A 86 -22.85 8.19 3.73
CA ALA A 86 -22.12 7.03 3.25
C ALA A 86 -20.90 6.79 4.14
N LYS A 87 -20.73 5.58 4.67
CA LYS A 87 -19.46 5.18 5.28
C LYS A 87 -18.47 4.91 4.15
N TRP A 88 -17.33 5.59 4.17
CA TRP A 88 -16.20 5.30 3.26
C TRP A 88 -14.95 4.93 4.06
N THR A 89 -14.05 4.24 3.38
CA THR A 89 -12.76 3.85 3.93
C THR A 89 -11.81 5.04 3.85
N ALA A 90 -11.58 5.69 4.99
CA ALA A 90 -10.64 6.81 5.07
C ALA A 90 -9.21 6.30 5.13
N VAL A 91 -8.37 6.84 4.23
CA VAL A 91 -6.94 6.58 4.19
C VAL A 91 -6.21 7.68 4.96
N LYS A 92 -5.20 7.29 5.73
CA LYS A 92 -4.33 8.19 6.49
C LYS A 92 -2.87 8.05 6.01
N PRO A 93 -2.03 9.07 6.25
CA PRO A 93 -0.59 8.91 6.13
C PRO A 93 -0.10 7.65 6.88
N GLN A 94 0.89 6.97 6.31
CA GLN A 94 1.46 5.72 6.83
C GLN A 94 0.56 4.47 6.72
N ASP A 95 -0.65 4.60 6.15
CA ASP A 95 -1.41 3.42 5.75
C ASP A 95 -0.74 2.72 4.56
N VAL A 96 -0.72 1.39 4.58
CA VAL A 96 -0.30 0.56 3.45
C VAL A 96 -1.54 0.25 2.61
N LEU A 97 -1.49 0.64 1.33
CA LEU A 97 -2.53 0.38 0.36
C LEU A 97 -2.13 -0.85 -0.47
N PHE A 98 -3.02 -1.84 -0.56
CA PHE A 98 -2.73 -3.11 -1.24
C PHE A 98 -3.85 -3.47 -2.22
N THR A 99 -3.51 -3.83 -3.46
CA THR A 99 -4.50 -4.21 -4.48
C THR A 99 -4.93 -5.67 -4.36
N GLN A 100 -6.23 -5.94 -4.26
CA GLN A 100 -6.75 -7.31 -4.14
C GLN A 100 -6.84 -8.09 -5.46
N ALA A 101 -7.01 -7.40 -6.59
CA ALA A 101 -7.32 -8.01 -7.88
C ALA A 101 -6.63 -7.33 -9.07
N ALA A 102 -6.45 -8.11 -10.15
CA ALA A 102 -5.86 -7.80 -11.45
C ALA A 102 -4.34 -7.93 -11.58
N GLU A 103 -3.55 -7.48 -10.59
CA GLU A 103 -2.10 -7.67 -10.59
C GLU A 103 -1.60 -7.91 -9.16
N PRO A 104 -1.22 -9.15 -8.80
CA PRO A 104 -0.73 -9.41 -7.45
C PRO A 104 0.53 -8.57 -7.18
N PHE A 105 0.72 -8.19 -5.91
CA PHE A 105 1.94 -7.55 -5.38
C PHE A 105 2.11 -6.04 -5.63
N ARG A 106 1.04 -5.27 -5.86
CA ARG A 106 1.13 -3.80 -5.78
C ARG A 106 0.71 -3.35 -4.40
N ALA A 107 1.68 -2.83 -3.65
CA ALA A 107 1.45 -2.14 -2.41
C ALA A 107 2.30 -0.87 -2.33
N ALA A 108 1.77 0.15 -1.66
CA ALA A 108 2.46 1.41 -1.45
C ALA A 108 2.03 2.03 -0.12
N VAL A 109 2.92 2.83 0.46
CA VAL A 109 2.66 3.57 1.70
C VAL A 109 2.08 4.94 1.35
N MET A 110 0.98 5.30 1.99
CA MET A 110 0.38 6.61 1.84
C MET A 110 1.34 7.69 2.39
N PRO A 111 1.76 8.67 1.57
CA PRO A 111 2.62 9.76 2.03
C PRO A 111 1.89 10.73 2.96
N GLU A 112 2.68 11.56 3.65
CA GLU A 112 2.14 12.70 4.40
C GLU A 112 1.58 13.79 3.46
N GLY A 113 0.76 14.68 4.02
CA GLY A 113 0.24 15.87 3.30
C GLY A 113 -1.04 15.64 2.49
N PHE A 114 -1.67 14.47 2.64
CA PHE A 114 -2.96 14.16 2.04
C PHE A 114 -3.97 13.79 3.12
N ASP A 115 -4.95 14.67 3.31
CA ASP A 115 -6.09 14.45 4.18
C ASP A 115 -7.34 14.18 3.32
N ASP A 116 -8.34 13.53 3.93
CA ASP A 116 -9.66 13.28 3.32
C ASP A 116 -9.62 12.60 1.95
N ILE A 117 -8.86 11.50 1.83
CA ILE A 117 -8.82 10.64 0.64
C ILE A 117 -9.39 9.25 0.95
N THR A 118 -10.03 8.65 -0.06
CA THR A 118 -10.58 7.30 0.02
C THR A 118 -10.02 6.41 -1.09
N VAL A 119 -10.39 5.13 -1.05
CA VAL A 119 -9.97 4.11 -2.02
C VAL A 119 -11.18 3.37 -2.57
N SER A 120 -11.09 2.96 -3.84
CA SER A 120 -12.08 2.09 -4.46
C SER A 120 -12.04 0.68 -3.87
N SER A 121 -13.11 -0.09 -4.07
CA SER A 121 -13.29 -1.43 -3.49
C SER A 121 -12.20 -2.47 -3.79
N GLU A 122 -11.35 -2.20 -4.77
CA GLU A 122 -10.26 -3.08 -5.20
C GLU A 122 -8.95 -2.86 -4.42
N ILE A 123 -8.91 -1.86 -3.55
CA ILE A 123 -7.75 -1.53 -2.71
C ILE A 123 -8.12 -1.75 -1.24
N THR A 124 -7.30 -2.52 -0.54
CA THR A 124 -7.34 -2.69 0.91
C THR A 124 -6.44 -1.68 1.60
N VAL A 125 -6.91 -1.14 2.72
CA VAL A 125 -6.16 -0.26 3.61
C VAL A 125 -5.71 -1.05 4.83
N MET A 126 -4.41 -1.06 5.08
CA MET A 126 -3.80 -1.65 6.26
C MET A 126 -3.12 -0.54 7.04
N ARG A 127 -3.53 -0.29 8.28
CA ARG A 127 -2.85 0.65 9.18
C ARG A 127 -1.96 -0.12 10.13
N PRO A 128 -0.64 -0.03 9.98
CA PRO A 128 0.27 -0.73 10.88
C PRO A 128 0.25 -0.10 12.27
N LYS A 129 0.54 -0.91 13.29
CA LYS A 129 0.88 -0.42 14.63
C LYS A 129 2.11 0.45 14.56
N SER A 130 2.26 1.39 15.50
CA SER A 130 3.39 2.32 15.55
C SER A 130 4.78 1.68 15.55
N ALA A 131 4.90 0.44 16.04
CA ALA A 131 6.16 -0.31 16.06
C ALA A 131 6.50 -1.00 14.71
N VAL A 132 5.61 -0.94 13.73
CA VAL A 132 5.74 -1.62 12.45
C VAL A 132 6.07 -0.59 11.38
N VAL A 133 7.16 -0.84 10.65
CA VAL A 133 7.57 0.00 9.51
C VAL A 133 6.64 -0.29 8.32
N PRO A 134 5.82 0.66 7.86
CA PRO A 134 4.85 0.43 6.79
C PRO A 134 5.49 -0.06 5.48
N GLU A 135 6.66 0.48 5.14
CA GLU A 135 7.43 0.11 3.95
C GLU A 135 7.95 -1.33 3.99
N TYR A 136 7.99 -1.96 5.17
CA TYR A 136 8.33 -3.38 5.28
C TYR A 136 7.14 -4.29 4.94
N LEU A 137 5.92 -3.78 5.08
CA LEU A 137 4.69 -4.50 4.72
C LEU A 137 4.28 -4.30 3.25
N ALA A 138 4.68 -3.18 2.64
CA ALA A 138 4.44 -2.86 1.23
C ALA A 138 5.44 -3.57 0.31
#